data_AF-A0A7X0GXD7-F1
#
_entry.id   AF-A0A7X0GXD7-F1
#
_cell.length_a   1.000
_cell.length_b   1.000
_cell.length_c   1.000
_cell.angle_alpha   90.00
_cell.angle_beta   90.00
_cell.angle_gamma   90.00
#
_symmetry.space_group_name_H-M   'P 1'
#
loop_
_entity.id
_entity.type
_entity.pdbx_description
1 polymer ?
#
loop_
_entity_poly.entity_id
_entity_poly.type
_entity_poly.pdbx_seq_one_letter_code
_entity_poly.pdbx_strand_id
1 'polypeptide(L)' 'MPFGGQSVRSCAVQIKLQHGRQAAFLVARQARWARERGNDEEIAFWDAVQEDLGRNLSRH' A
#
# COMPACT_ATOMS: atom_id res chain seq x y z
N MET A 1 0.27 -11.23 -12.21
CA MET A 1 1.10 -10.26 -12.97
C MET A 1 1.73 -9.41 -11.89
N PRO A 2 2.99 -9.65 -11.48
CA PRO A 2 3.54 -8.90 -10.37
C PRO A 2 3.59 -7.45 -10.82
N PHE A 3 2.96 -6.54 -10.05
CA PHE A 3 2.96 -5.10 -10.30
C PHE A 3 4.38 -4.67 -10.69
N GLY A 4 4.56 -4.36 -11.98
CA GLY A 4 5.86 -4.45 -12.67
C GLY A 4 6.99 -3.76 -11.92
N GLY A 5 7.95 -4.55 -11.43
CA GLY A 5 9.24 -4.10 -10.88
C GLY A 5 9.19 -3.18 -9.64
N GLN A 6 8.02 -2.76 -9.18
CA GLN A 6 7.91 -1.79 -8.10
C GLN A 6 7.83 -2.52 -6.76
N SER A 7 8.88 -2.37 -5.95
CA SER A 7 8.89 -2.91 -4.59
C SER A 7 7.80 -2.25 -3.73
N VAL A 8 7.23 -3.01 -2.79
CA VAL A 8 6.29 -2.51 -1.76
C VAL A 8 6.80 -1.22 -1.12
N ARG A 9 8.10 -1.17 -0.83
CA ARG A 9 8.77 0.00 -0.24
C ARG A 9 8.77 1.21 -1.16
N SER A 10 9.10 1.03 -2.45
CA SER A 10 9.06 2.13 -3.43
C SER A 10 7.64 2.66 -3.58
N CYS A 11 6.64 1.79 -3.60
CA CYS A 11 5.23 2.16 -3.67
C CYS A 11 4.80 2.93 -2.42
N ALA A 12 5.13 2.43 -1.23
CA ALA A 12 4.83 3.07 0.05
C ALA A 12 5.47 4.47 0.14
N VAL A 13 6.74 4.61 -0.22
CA VAL A 13 7.44 5.91 -0.24
C VAL A 13 6.79 6.86 -1.24
N GLN A 14 6.48 6.40 -2.46
CA GLN A 14 5.89 7.23 -3.49
C GLN A 14 4.49 7.72 -3.10
N ILE A 15 3.62 6.83 -2.60
CA ILE A 15 2.28 7.17 -2.12
C ILE A 15 2.36 8.11 -0.90
N LYS A 16 3.31 7.89 0.03
CA LYS A 16 3.55 8.80 1.16
C LYS A 16 4.00 10.18 0.71
N LEU A 17 4.88 10.28 -0.29
CA LEU A 17 5.33 11.55 -0.84
C LEU A 17 4.19 12.30 -1.53
N GLN A 18 3.33 11.61 -2.28
CA GLN A 18 2.24 12.23 -3.02
C GLN A 18 1.05 12.64 -2.13
N HIS A 19 0.72 11.84 -1.12
CA HIS A 19 -0.53 11.99 -0.36
C HIS A 19 -0.33 12.22 1.14
N GLY A 20 0.91 12.21 1.63
CA GLY A 20 1.24 12.49 3.03
C GLY A 20 0.47 11.61 4.00
N ARG A 21 -0.40 12.22 4.82
CA ARG A 21 -1.23 11.51 5.82
C ARG A 21 -2.38 10.71 5.20
N GLN A 22 -2.80 11.05 3.97
CA GLN A 22 -3.87 10.35 3.27
C GLN A 22 -3.40 9.04 2.60
N ALA A 23 -2.08 8.84 2.50
CA ALA A 23 -1.46 7.65 1.95
C ALA A 23 -2.04 6.34 2.50
N ALA A 24 -2.11 6.22 3.83
CA ALA A 24 -2.62 5.02 4.49
C ALA A 24 -4.11 4.78 4.18
N PHE A 25 -4.92 5.85 4.09
CA PHE A 25 -6.33 5.75 3.74
C PHE A 25 -6.53 5.27 2.30
N LEU A 26 -5.74 5.79 1.35
CA LEU A 26 -5.81 5.38 -0.06
C LEU A 26 -5.44 3.90 -0.24
N VAL A 27 -4.36 3.46 0.42
CA VAL A 27 -3.92 2.06 0.37
C VAL A 27 -4.96 1.13 1.00
N ALA A 28 -5.51 1.49 2.15
CA ALA A 28 -6.58 0.71 2.79
C ALA A 28 -7.83 0.58 1.90
N ARG A 29 -8.20 1.67 1.19
CA ARG A 29 -9.28 1.66 0.20
C ARG A 29 -8.98 0.73 -0.97
N GLN A 30 -7.74 0.75 -1.46
CA GLN A 30 -7.31 -0.08 -2.59
C GLN A 30 -7.26 -1.57 -2.22
N ALA A 31 -6.79 -1.91 -1.02
CA ALA A 31 -6.86 -3.25 -0.46
C ALA A 31 -8.31 -3.75 -0.37
N ARG A 32 -9.26 -2.89 0.06
CA ARG A 32 -10.68 -3.22 0.09
C ARG A 32 -11.24 -3.52 -1.31
N TRP A 33 -10.92 -2.71 -2.32
CA TRP A 33 -11.34 -2.98 -3.69
C TRP A 33 -10.72 -4.24 -4.28
N ALA A 34 -9.51 -4.61 -3.86
CA ALA A 34 -8.89 -5.87 -4.24
C ALA A 34 -9.63 -7.07 -3.61
N ARG A 35 -10.06 -6.94 -2.34
CA ARG A 35 -10.91 -7.94 -1.66
C ARG A 35 -12.26 -8.12 -2.36
N GLU A 36 -12.91 -7.02 -2.75
CA GLU A 36 -14.19 -7.05 -3.47
C GLU A 36 -14.06 -7.75 -4.85
N ARG A 37 -12.88 -7.69 -5.48
CA ARG A 37 -12.58 -8.38 -6.75
C ARG A 37 -12.04 -9.79 -6.58
N GLY A 38 -11.75 -10.24 -5.35
CA GLY A 38 -11.15 -11.54 -5.07
C GLY A 38 -9.72 -11.70 -5.61
N ASN A 39 -8.92 -10.63 -5.61
CA ASN A 39 -7.54 -10.66 -6.13
C ASN A 39 -6.52 -10.79 -5.00
N ASP A 40 -6.21 -12.01 -4.57
CA ASP A 40 -5.33 -12.30 -3.42
C ASP A 40 -3.91 -11.73 -3.57
N GLU A 41 -3.34 -11.72 -4.78
CA GLU A 41 -2.02 -11.13 -5.05
C GLU A 41 -2.01 -9.62 -4.79
N GLU A 42 -3.08 -8.94 -5.19
CA GLU A 42 -3.24 -7.50 -5.00
C GLU A 42 -3.58 -7.15 -3.54
N ILE A 43 -4.38 -7.99 -2.86
CA ILE A 43 -4.65 -7.84 -1.43
C ILE A 43 -3.35 -7.91 -0.63
N ALA A 44 -2.54 -8.95 -0.86
CA ALA A 44 -1.27 -9.13 -0.17
C ALA A 44 -0.29 -7.97 -0.44
N PHE A 45 -0.27 -7.45 -1.68
CA PHE A 45 0.55 -6.29 -2.02
C PHE A 45 0.12 -5.03 -1.25
N TRP A 46 -1.17 -4.67 -1.27
CA TRP A 46 -1.65 -3.47 -0.59
C TRP A 46 -1.57 -3.57 0.93
N ASP A 47 -1.81 -4.74 1.51
CA ASP A 47 -1.62 -4.98 2.94
C ASP A 47 -0.15 -4.76 3.34
N ALA A 48 0.80 -5.26 2.55
CA ALA A 48 2.24 -5.02 2.79
C ALA A 48 2.63 -3.54 2.66
N VAL A 49 2.05 -2.81 1.69
CA VAL A 49 2.26 -1.35 1.55
C VAL A 49 1.70 -0.61 2.76
N GLN A 50 0.54 -1.01 3.27
CA GLN A 50 -0.08 -0.42 4.44
C GLN A 50 0.77 -0.63 5.70
N GLU A 51 1.33 -1.83 5.88
CA GLU A 51 2.26 -2.12 6.98
C GLU A 51 3.53 -1.27 6.92
N ASP A 52 4.15 -1.11 5.75
CA ASP A 52 5.37 -0.28 5.60
C ASP A 52 5.10 1.20 5.90
N LEU A 53 3.93 1.72 5.48
CA LEU A 53 3.46 3.06 5.81
C LEU A 53 3.29 3.25 7.33
N GLY A 54 2.70 2.26 8.01
CA GLY A 54 2.48 2.27 9.46
C GLY A 54 3.79 2.18 10.27
N ARG A 55 4.73 1.32 9.85
CA ARG A 55 6.05 1.21 10.47
C ARG A 55 6.86 2.50 10.39
N ASN A 56 6.73 3.25 9.29
CA ASN A 56 7.36 4.56 9.14
C ASN A 56 6.67 5.69 9.93
N LEU A 57 5.43 5.50 10.40
CA LEU A 57 4.74 6.47 11.25
C LEU A 57 5.12 6.32 12.74
N SER A 58 5.46 5.10 13.19
CA SER A 58 5.86 4.86 14.59
C SER A 58 7.32 5.22 14.90
N ARG A 59 8.09 5.67 13.90
CA ARG A 59 9.54 5.90 14.04
C ARG A 59 9.92 7.38 14.21
N HIS A 60 8.96 8.23 14.57
CA HIS A 60 9.15 9.67 14.82
C HIS A 60 8.73 10.06 16.23
#